data_AF-A0A7X9P9M7-F1
#
_entry.id   AF-A0A7X9P9M7-F1
#
_cell.length_a   1.000
_cell.length_b   1.000
_cell.length_c   1.000
_cell.angle_alpha   90.00
_cell.angle_beta   90.00
_cell.angle_gamma   90.00
#
_symmetry.space_group_name_H-M   'P 1'
#
loop_
_entity.id
_entity.type
_entity.pdbx_description
1 polymer ?
#
loop_
_entity_poly.entity_id
_entity_poly.type
_entity_poly.pdbx_seq_one_letter_code
_entity_poly.pdbx_strand_id
1 'polypeptide(L)'
;MSKFSLFDFVPKGQVYNEQTVVVASDSHGLFAILQSTLHEGWARVRCSTLDTRLRYAPSDCFDTFPFPSSLDGLDGIGERYHEHRRQLMLANNEGLTATYNRFHDPEEKDPGIRKLRDLHVEMDLAVRDAYGWTDLDLEHGWVETRTTEEKKDKKTGKTRTVTKSEWRFTISERARKEVLRRLLELNHRCYAEEVAAGLHDGKKTSRKADEDDAGAGGETDDTPPKSSGGRQPFALTHPDDDTQLGLFGSAAAASGAATAAPASKAAEPPAPYAATASPAIGSTPATAARLSPAASAVLAALEQSGDWFSKAELITASGIDPTAWKDAIAELLDAGKVERRGEKRGTRYRAVVSTSGGSTPQDD
;
A
#
# COMPACT_ATOMS: atom_id res chain seq x y z
N MET A 1 -7.20 -0.82 -9.94
CA MET A 1 -6.38 -1.81 -9.21
C MET A 1 -5.60 -2.63 -10.21
N SER A 2 -4.29 -2.74 -9.99
CA SER A 2 -3.39 -3.56 -10.79
C SER A 2 -3.70 -5.06 -10.64
N LYS A 3 -3.29 -5.87 -11.61
CA LYS A 3 -3.32 -7.34 -11.56
C LYS A 3 -2.00 -7.95 -11.07
N PHE A 4 -1.03 -7.09 -10.79
CA PHE A 4 0.30 -7.40 -10.29
C PHE A 4 0.41 -6.94 -8.84
N SER A 5 1.16 -7.69 -8.02
CA SER A 5 1.57 -7.24 -6.68
C SER A 5 2.77 -6.32 -6.85
N LEU A 6 2.62 -5.06 -6.47
CA LEU A 6 3.58 -4.01 -6.78
C LEU A 6 3.90 -3.26 -5.50
N PHE A 7 5.18 -3.21 -5.13
CA PHE A 7 5.66 -2.51 -3.95
C PHE A 7 6.38 -1.25 -4.37
N ASP A 8 6.33 -0.20 -3.54
CA ASP A 8 7.01 1.06 -3.82
C ASP A 8 7.37 1.79 -2.52
N PHE A 9 8.45 2.56 -2.53
CA PHE A 9 8.81 3.45 -1.43
C PHE A 9 8.00 4.74 -1.52
N VAL A 10 7.48 5.18 -0.38
CA VAL A 10 6.61 6.35 -0.28
C VAL A 10 7.07 7.26 0.86
N PRO A 11 6.97 8.60 0.71
CA PRO A 11 7.35 9.53 1.77
C PRO A 11 6.54 9.32 3.05
N LYS A 12 7.18 9.56 4.20
CA LYS A 12 6.51 9.61 5.51
C LYS A 12 5.50 10.77 5.55
N GLY A 13 4.46 10.64 6.37
CA GLY A 13 3.48 11.71 6.64
C GLY A 13 2.24 11.72 5.73
N GLN A 14 2.05 10.71 4.89
CA GLN A 14 0.83 10.54 4.10
C GLN A 14 -0.19 9.64 4.84
N VAL A 15 -1.47 9.88 4.59
CA VAL A 15 -2.56 9.00 5.06
C VAL A 15 -2.96 8.05 3.94
N TYR A 16 -2.70 6.76 4.14
CA TYR A 16 -3.02 5.73 3.17
C TYR A 16 -4.44 5.19 3.36
N ASN A 17 -5.08 4.79 2.25
CA ASN A 17 -6.36 4.11 2.29
C ASN A 17 -6.21 2.70 2.90
N GLU A 18 -7.25 2.20 3.56
CA GLU A 18 -7.30 0.85 4.17
C GLU A 18 -6.95 -0.32 3.21
N GLN A 19 -7.08 -0.12 1.90
CA GLN A 19 -6.74 -1.11 0.87
C GLN A 19 -5.27 -1.06 0.44
N THR A 20 -4.49 -0.10 0.94
CA THR A 20 -3.05 0.00 0.71
C THR A 20 -2.33 -0.65 1.88
N VAL A 21 -1.57 -1.70 1.60
CA VAL A 21 -0.72 -2.33 2.61
C VAL A 21 0.53 -1.48 2.81
N VAL A 22 0.82 -1.16 4.07
CA VAL A 22 2.01 -0.39 4.45
C VAL A 22 2.97 -1.32 5.19
N VAL A 23 4.17 -1.48 4.64
CA VAL A 23 5.31 -2.12 5.31
C VAL A 23 6.25 -1.00 5.75
N ALA A 24 6.43 -0.83 7.06
CA ALA A 24 7.21 0.27 7.62
C ALA A 24 8.72 -0.04 7.60
N SER A 25 9.33 0.00 6.43
CA SER A 25 10.77 -0.24 6.23
C SER A 25 11.31 0.60 5.07
N ASP A 26 12.57 1.01 5.18
CA ASP A 26 13.37 1.65 4.13
C ASP A 26 14.44 0.69 3.53
N SER A 27 14.41 -0.59 3.90
CA SER A 27 15.34 -1.61 3.39
C SER A 27 15.07 -1.95 1.92
N HIS A 28 16.08 -1.75 1.09
CA HIS A 28 16.06 -2.17 -0.31
C HIS A 28 16.13 -3.70 -0.45
N GLY A 29 16.78 -4.40 0.48
CA GLY A 29 16.80 -5.85 0.54
C GLY A 29 15.41 -6.44 0.80
N LEU A 30 14.66 -5.89 1.75
CA LEU A 30 13.27 -6.30 1.98
C LEU A 30 12.41 -5.99 0.75
N PHE A 31 12.58 -4.81 0.14
CA PHE A 31 11.90 -4.48 -1.12
C PHE A 31 12.20 -5.51 -2.23
N ALA A 32 13.47 -5.92 -2.39
CA ALA A 32 13.87 -6.90 -3.40
C ALA A 32 13.14 -8.24 -3.22
N ILE A 33 13.01 -8.73 -1.98
CA ILE A 33 12.23 -9.92 -1.67
C ILE A 33 10.77 -9.73 -2.06
N LEU A 34 10.13 -8.67 -1.56
CA LEU A 34 8.70 -8.44 -1.79
C LEU A 34 8.36 -8.24 -3.28
N GLN A 35 9.28 -7.66 -4.04
CA GLN A 35 9.12 -7.40 -5.46
C GLN A 35 9.48 -8.62 -6.35
N SER A 36 10.15 -9.64 -5.81
CA SER A 36 10.59 -10.85 -6.52
C SER A 36 9.43 -11.74 -6.99
N THR A 37 9.68 -12.56 -8.01
CA THR A 37 8.72 -13.59 -8.46
C THR A 37 8.50 -14.70 -7.43
N LEU A 38 9.45 -14.92 -6.51
CA LEU A 38 9.34 -15.91 -5.44
C LEU A 38 8.24 -15.51 -4.45
N HIS A 39 8.28 -14.26 -3.98
CA HIS A 39 7.23 -13.72 -3.10
C HIS A 39 5.89 -13.57 -3.82
N GLU A 40 5.91 -13.18 -5.08
CA GLU A 40 4.72 -13.11 -5.92
C GLU A 40 4.03 -14.48 -6.05
N GLY A 41 4.82 -15.54 -6.28
CA GLY A 41 4.35 -16.92 -6.34
C GLY A 41 3.70 -17.36 -5.03
N TRP A 42 4.32 -17.04 -3.89
CA TRP A 42 3.74 -17.31 -2.57
C TRP A 42 2.41 -16.56 -2.37
N ALA A 43 2.39 -15.26 -2.68
CA ALA A 43 1.20 -14.43 -2.57
C ALA A 43 0.05 -15.00 -3.41
N ARG A 44 0.32 -15.48 -4.63
CA ARG A 44 -0.71 -16.10 -5.49
C ARG A 44 -1.35 -17.36 -4.91
N VAL A 45 -0.61 -18.13 -4.12
CA VAL A 45 -1.11 -19.36 -3.50
C VAL A 45 -1.83 -19.06 -2.18
N ARG A 46 -1.34 -18.07 -1.42
CA ARG A 46 -1.83 -17.80 -0.06
C ARG A 46 -2.94 -16.78 0.01
N CYS A 47 -2.92 -15.76 -0.86
CA CYS A 47 -3.94 -14.72 -0.85
C CYS A 47 -5.16 -15.09 -1.69
N SER A 48 -6.28 -14.43 -1.39
CA SER A 48 -7.49 -14.51 -2.19
C SER A 48 -7.38 -13.75 -3.52
N THR A 49 -8.24 -14.10 -4.47
CA THR A 49 -8.43 -13.34 -5.70
C THR A 49 -9.79 -12.63 -5.70
N LEU A 50 -9.83 -11.45 -6.30
CA LEU A 50 -11.08 -10.81 -6.72
C LEU A 50 -11.22 -11.03 -8.23
N ASP A 51 -12.04 -12.01 -8.61
CA ASP A 51 -12.08 -12.56 -9.96
C ASP A 51 -10.69 -13.10 -10.35
N THR A 52 -10.00 -12.46 -11.28
CA THR A 52 -8.64 -12.85 -11.72
C THR A 52 -7.51 -12.05 -11.06
N ARG A 53 -7.83 -11.05 -10.23
CA ARG A 53 -6.83 -10.13 -9.63
C ARG A 53 -6.44 -10.58 -8.23
N LEU A 54 -5.14 -10.60 -7.97
CA LEU A 54 -4.61 -10.89 -6.63
C LEU A 54 -5.03 -9.80 -5.64
N ARG A 55 -5.55 -10.20 -4.48
CA ARG A 55 -5.80 -9.30 -3.36
C ARG A 55 -4.79 -9.60 -2.26
N TYR A 56 -3.72 -8.81 -2.19
CA TYR A 56 -2.67 -9.01 -1.19
C TYR A 56 -3.24 -8.83 0.24
N ALA A 57 -3.01 -9.83 1.08
CA ALA A 57 -3.42 -9.86 2.48
C ALA A 57 -2.18 -10.14 3.35
N PRO A 58 -1.72 -9.16 4.16
CA PRO A 58 -0.49 -9.32 4.95
C PRO A 58 -0.51 -10.54 5.86
N SER A 59 -1.62 -10.78 6.56
CA SER A 59 -1.76 -11.93 7.47
C SER A 59 -1.64 -13.28 6.76
N ASP A 60 -2.13 -13.38 5.53
CA ASP A 60 -2.11 -14.63 4.78
C ASP A 60 -0.78 -14.84 4.05
N CYS A 61 -0.14 -13.75 3.61
CA CYS A 61 1.06 -13.78 2.78
C CYS A 61 2.32 -13.32 3.51
N PHE A 62 2.40 -12.05 3.93
CA PHE A 62 3.61 -11.49 4.54
C PHE A 62 3.95 -12.20 5.86
N ASP A 63 2.97 -12.34 6.74
CA ASP A 63 3.16 -12.94 8.06
C ASP A 63 3.49 -14.43 7.97
N THR A 64 3.18 -15.11 6.87
CA THR A 64 3.48 -16.54 6.70
C THR A 64 4.65 -16.78 5.75
N PHE A 65 5.19 -15.73 5.10
CA PHE A 65 6.29 -15.88 4.17
C PHE A 65 7.56 -16.26 4.93
N PRO A 66 8.22 -17.39 4.60
CA PRO A 66 9.47 -17.76 5.24
C PRO A 66 10.59 -16.92 4.63
N PHE A 67 10.94 -15.82 5.29
CA PHE A 67 12.06 -14.96 4.90
C PHE A 67 13.40 -15.74 4.95
N PRO A 68 14.37 -15.42 4.09
CA PRO A 68 15.71 -15.98 4.20
C PRO A 68 16.36 -15.52 5.51
N SER A 69 17.34 -16.27 6.00
CA SER A 69 18.01 -15.99 7.28
C SER A 69 18.85 -14.71 7.27
N SER A 70 19.24 -14.23 6.09
CA SER A 70 19.91 -12.95 5.90
C SER A 70 19.41 -12.27 4.62
N LEU A 71 19.41 -10.93 4.64
CA LEU A 71 19.11 -10.08 3.48
C LEU A 71 20.39 -9.55 2.81
N ASP A 72 21.56 -9.99 3.26
CA ASP A 72 22.86 -9.51 2.78
C ASP A 72 22.98 -9.66 1.27
N GLY A 73 23.49 -8.62 0.62
CA GLY A 73 23.67 -8.59 -0.83
C GLY A 73 22.41 -8.23 -1.63
N LEU A 74 21.24 -8.11 -0.99
CA LEU A 74 20.00 -7.74 -1.69
C LEU A 74 19.80 -6.22 -1.83
N ASP A 75 20.35 -5.39 -0.92
CA ASP A 75 20.13 -3.94 -0.95
C ASP A 75 20.55 -3.31 -2.28
N GLY A 76 21.74 -3.65 -2.77
CA GLY A 76 22.27 -3.06 -4.00
C GLY A 76 21.42 -3.37 -5.22
N ILE A 77 20.90 -4.60 -5.36
CA ILE A 77 20.01 -4.94 -6.49
C ILE A 77 18.60 -4.38 -6.30
N GLY A 78 18.10 -4.34 -5.06
CA GLY A 78 16.82 -3.72 -4.73
C GLY A 78 16.79 -2.23 -5.09
N GLU A 79 17.84 -1.48 -4.73
CA GLU A 79 18.01 -0.06 -5.06
C GLU A 79 18.12 0.15 -6.57
N ARG A 80 19.00 -0.59 -7.26
CA ARG A 80 19.15 -0.48 -8.72
C ARG A 80 17.85 -0.76 -9.46
N TYR A 81 17.10 -1.79 -9.06
CA TYR A 81 15.81 -2.11 -9.66
C TYR A 81 14.79 -0.99 -9.41
N HIS A 82 14.66 -0.56 -8.16
CA HIS A 82 13.71 0.48 -7.76
C HIS A 82 13.96 1.79 -8.49
N GLU A 83 15.20 2.26 -8.48
CA GLU A 83 15.57 3.55 -9.09
C GLU A 83 15.43 3.50 -10.62
N HIS A 84 15.86 2.41 -11.27
CA HIS A 84 15.64 2.24 -12.72
C HIS A 84 14.15 2.28 -13.08
N ARG A 85 13.31 1.57 -12.30
CA ARG A 85 11.86 1.58 -12.48
C ARG A 85 11.28 2.98 -12.29
N ARG A 86 11.69 3.68 -11.24
CA ARG A 86 11.25 5.04 -10.93
C ARG A 86 11.62 6.02 -12.04
N GLN A 87 12.87 5.98 -12.53
CA GLN A 87 13.32 6.84 -13.62
C GLN A 87 12.59 6.54 -14.93
N LEU A 88 12.34 5.26 -15.23
CA LEU A 88 11.56 4.86 -16.41
C LEU A 88 10.12 5.38 -16.35
N MET A 89 9.48 5.30 -15.18
CA MET A 89 8.14 5.84 -14.94
C MET A 89 8.09 7.35 -15.15
N LEU A 90 9.07 8.09 -14.60
CA LEU A 90 9.15 9.55 -14.76
C LEU A 90 9.40 9.95 -16.22
N ALA A 91 10.34 9.30 -16.90
CA ALA A 91 10.68 9.59 -18.29
C ALA A 91 9.50 9.37 -19.26
N ASN A 92 8.64 8.39 -18.96
CA ASN A 92 7.49 8.05 -19.79
C ASN A 92 6.17 8.67 -19.31
N ASN A 93 6.18 9.41 -18.19
CA ASN A 93 4.98 9.93 -17.54
C ASN A 93 3.93 8.82 -17.25
N GLU A 94 4.40 7.70 -16.71
CA GLU A 94 3.61 6.50 -16.46
C GLU A 94 3.58 6.12 -14.97
N GLY A 95 2.44 5.59 -14.52
CA GLY A 95 2.35 4.92 -13.22
C GLY A 95 2.69 3.43 -13.31
N LEU A 96 2.92 2.79 -12.16
CA LEU A 96 3.27 1.37 -12.04
C LEU A 96 2.40 0.43 -12.90
N THR A 97 1.08 0.64 -12.95
CA THR A 97 0.21 -0.26 -13.74
C THR A 97 0.53 -0.21 -15.24
N ALA A 98 0.79 0.97 -15.81
CA ALA A 98 1.14 1.10 -17.22
C ALA A 98 2.51 0.48 -17.50
N THR A 99 3.49 0.77 -16.65
CA THR A 99 4.83 0.21 -16.75
C THR A 99 4.83 -1.31 -16.68
N TYR A 100 4.06 -1.94 -15.79
CA TYR A 100 4.01 -3.41 -15.72
C TYR A 100 3.17 -4.05 -16.82
N ASN A 101 2.18 -3.35 -17.39
CA ASN A 101 1.52 -3.84 -18.61
C ASN A 101 2.54 -3.96 -19.75
N ARG A 102 3.41 -2.96 -19.91
CA ARG A 102 4.54 -2.99 -20.87
C ARG A 102 5.59 -4.05 -20.48
N PHE A 103 5.92 -4.16 -19.20
CA PHE A 103 6.84 -5.19 -18.69
C PHE A 103 6.39 -6.61 -19.08
N HIS A 104 5.09 -6.89 -19.05
CA HIS A 104 4.54 -8.19 -19.42
C HIS A 104 4.04 -8.28 -20.88
N ASP A 105 4.39 -7.32 -21.74
CA ASP A 105 4.11 -7.36 -23.18
C ASP A 105 5.31 -7.94 -23.95
N PRO A 106 5.19 -9.11 -24.62
CA PRO A 106 6.27 -9.71 -25.40
C PRO A 106 6.69 -8.88 -26.61
N GLU A 107 5.83 -7.99 -27.11
CA GLU A 107 6.11 -7.13 -28.27
C GLU A 107 6.76 -5.79 -27.88
N GLU A 108 6.93 -5.53 -26.58
CA GLU A 108 7.57 -4.32 -26.07
C GLU A 108 9.08 -4.32 -26.36
N LYS A 109 9.54 -3.25 -27.02
CA LYS A 109 10.91 -3.07 -27.54
C LYS A 109 11.68 -1.96 -26.85
N ASP A 110 11.03 -1.17 -25.99
CA ASP A 110 11.66 -0.11 -25.20
C ASP A 110 12.88 -0.65 -24.43
N PRO A 111 14.07 -0.05 -24.61
CA PRO A 111 15.29 -0.53 -23.96
C PRO A 111 15.25 -0.38 -22.43
N GLY A 112 14.52 0.61 -21.92
CA GLY A 112 14.28 0.78 -20.49
C GLY A 112 13.42 -0.33 -19.90
N ILE A 113 12.38 -0.78 -20.61
CA ILE A 113 11.57 -1.95 -20.20
C ILE A 113 12.41 -3.24 -20.26
N ARG A 114 13.23 -3.42 -21.30
CA ARG A 114 14.15 -4.59 -21.37
C ARG A 114 15.12 -4.60 -20.20
N LYS A 115 15.76 -3.46 -19.91
CA LYS A 115 16.65 -3.32 -18.75
C LYS A 115 15.92 -3.57 -17.43
N LEU A 116 14.67 -3.16 -17.30
CA LEU A 116 13.84 -3.45 -16.13
C LEU A 116 13.59 -4.97 -15.96
N ARG A 117 13.39 -5.71 -17.06
CA ARG A 117 13.30 -7.18 -17.05
C ARG A 117 14.63 -7.82 -16.64
N ASP A 118 15.74 -7.37 -17.20
CA ASP A 118 17.07 -7.88 -16.86
C ASP A 118 17.38 -7.69 -15.36
N LEU A 119 17.08 -6.51 -14.81
CA LEU A 119 17.22 -6.23 -13.38
C LEU A 119 16.29 -7.09 -12.53
N HIS A 120 15.09 -7.44 -13.03
CA HIS A 120 14.20 -8.35 -12.33
C HIS A 120 14.75 -9.78 -12.27
N VAL A 121 15.35 -10.26 -13.37
CA VAL A 121 16.04 -11.56 -13.41
C VAL A 121 17.20 -11.56 -12.41
N GLU A 122 18.04 -10.52 -12.42
CA GLU A 122 19.16 -10.38 -11.48
C GLU A 122 18.67 -10.35 -10.01
N MET A 123 17.58 -9.63 -9.73
CA MET A 123 16.95 -9.57 -8.41
C MET A 123 16.42 -10.95 -7.97
N ASP A 124 15.71 -11.67 -8.83
CA ASP A 124 15.19 -13.00 -8.51
C ASP A 124 16.31 -14.01 -8.24
N LEU A 125 17.40 -13.95 -9.01
CA LEU A 125 18.58 -14.80 -8.79
C LEU A 125 19.27 -14.45 -7.46
N ALA A 126 19.39 -13.16 -7.12
CA ALA A 126 19.94 -12.74 -5.84
C ALA A 126 19.07 -13.20 -4.66
N VAL A 127 17.74 -13.08 -4.77
CA VAL A 127 16.81 -13.58 -3.74
C VAL A 127 16.90 -15.09 -3.61
N ARG A 128 16.94 -15.85 -4.72
CA ARG A 128 17.19 -17.29 -4.71
C ARG A 128 18.49 -17.65 -3.98
N ASP A 129 19.56 -16.90 -4.24
CA ASP A 129 20.87 -17.15 -3.63
C ASP A 129 20.89 -16.80 -2.14
N ALA A 130 20.10 -15.82 -1.69
CA ALA A 130 19.90 -15.52 -0.27
C ALA A 130 19.22 -16.67 0.49
N TYR A 131 18.43 -17.51 -0.19
CA TYR A 131 17.92 -18.78 0.36
C TYR A 131 18.93 -19.94 0.30
N GLY A 132 20.10 -19.74 -0.32
CA GLY A 132 21.08 -20.79 -0.59
C GLY A 132 20.68 -21.75 -1.72
N TRP A 133 19.74 -21.37 -2.59
CA TRP A 133 19.20 -22.22 -3.66
C TRP A 133 19.93 -22.06 -4.99
N THR A 134 21.26 -21.94 -4.95
CA THR A 134 22.10 -21.74 -6.15
C THR A 134 22.00 -22.89 -7.17
N ASP A 135 21.51 -24.05 -6.73
CA ASP A 135 21.25 -25.23 -7.56
C ASP A 135 19.98 -25.12 -8.43
N LEU A 136 19.11 -24.16 -8.13
CA LEU A 136 17.83 -23.99 -8.83
C LEU A 136 17.96 -23.00 -10.00
N ASP A 137 17.87 -23.50 -11.23
CA ASP A 137 17.65 -22.63 -12.38
C ASP A 137 16.19 -22.15 -12.42
N LEU A 138 16.01 -20.83 -12.47
CA LEU A 138 14.71 -20.16 -12.48
C LEU A 138 14.09 -20.09 -13.88
N GLU A 139 14.90 -20.23 -14.93
CA GLU A 139 14.44 -20.30 -16.33
C GLU A 139 13.42 -19.17 -16.68
N HIS A 140 13.80 -17.91 -16.45
CA HIS A 140 12.93 -16.77 -16.78
C HIS A 140 12.54 -16.75 -18.25
N GLY A 141 11.27 -16.47 -18.51
CA GLY A 141 10.73 -16.44 -19.87
C GLY A 141 9.28 -15.99 -19.93
N TRP A 142 8.65 -16.24 -21.07
CA TRP A 142 7.26 -15.89 -21.34
C TRP A 142 6.31 -17.05 -21.03
N VAL A 143 5.35 -16.79 -20.15
CA VAL A 143 4.28 -17.74 -19.82
C VAL A 143 2.95 -17.18 -20.33
N GLU A 144 2.27 -17.94 -21.20
CA GLU A 144 0.91 -17.64 -21.67
C GLU A 144 -0.11 -18.29 -20.74
N THR A 145 -1.05 -17.51 -20.22
CA THR A 145 -2.24 -18.02 -19.53
C THR A 145 -3.47 -17.77 -20.40
N ARG A 146 -4.23 -18.82 -20.71
CA ARG A 146 -5.51 -18.70 -21.43
C ARG A 146 -6.67 -18.86 -20.47
N THR A 147 -7.55 -17.88 -20.44
CA THR A 147 -8.76 -17.90 -19.62
C THR A 147 -9.97 -17.73 -20.52
N THR A 148 -10.99 -18.55 -20.31
CA THR A 148 -12.24 -18.49 -21.05
C THR A 148 -13.32 -17.91 -20.15
N GLU A 149 -13.94 -16.83 -20.59
CA GLU A 149 -14.99 -16.15 -19.84
C GLU A 149 -16.27 -16.05 -20.67
N GLU A 150 -17.41 -16.26 -20.04
CA GLU A 150 -18.70 -15.97 -20.66
C GLU A 150 -19.07 -14.50 -20.46
N LYS A 151 -19.13 -13.75 -21.55
CA LYS A 151 -19.57 -12.36 -21.55
C LYS A 151 -21.00 -12.26 -22.07
N LYS A 152 -21.89 -11.79 -21.21
CA LYS A 152 -23.25 -11.43 -21.61
C LYS A 152 -23.24 -10.05 -22.26
N ASP A 153 -23.72 -9.97 -23.48
CA ASP A 153 -23.92 -8.70 -24.16
C ASP A 153 -25.06 -7.92 -23.46
N LYS A 154 -24.75 -6.70 -23.02
CA LYS A 154 -25.71 -5.87 -22.26
C LYS A 154 -26.91 -5.42 -23.09
N LYS A 155 -26.80 -5.36 -24.42
CA LYS A 155 -27.87 -4.89 -25.32
C LYS A 155 -28.75 -6.03 -25.81
N THR A 156 -28.16 -7.17 -26.18
CA THR A 156 -28.87 -8.30 -26.79
C THR A 156 -29.19 -9.42 -25.81
N GLY A 157 -28.61 -9.39 -24.60
CA GLY A 157 -28.76 -10.45 -23.60
C GLY A 157 -28.08 -11.76 -23.96
N LYS A 158 -27.43 -11.85 -25.14
CA LYS A 158 -26.77 -13.06 -25.63
C LYS A 158 -25.44 -13.27 -24.92
N THR A 159 -25.21 -14.47 -24.43
CA THR A 159 -23.91 -14.87 -23.86
C THR A 159 -22.97 -15.29 -24.98
N ARG A 160 -21.74 -14.77 -24.96
CA ARG A 160 -20.64 -15.18 -25.84
C ARG A 160 -19.46 -15.64 -25.01
N THR A 161 -18.87 -16.75 -25.40
CA THR A 161 -17.61 -17.23 -24.83
C THR A 161 -16.46 -16.43 -25.43
N VAL A 162 -15.62 -15.82 -24.58
CA VAL A 162 -14.46 -15.03 -24.96
C VAL A 162 -13.22 -15.66 -24.34
N THR A 163 -12.29 -16.08 -25.18
CA THR A 163 -10.97 -16.54 -24.74
C THR A 163 -10.02 -15.35 -24.67
N LYS A 164 -9.41 -15.15 -23.51
CA LYS A 164 -8.39 -14.13 -23.25
C LYS A 164 -7.06 -14.82 -23.03
N SER A 165 -6.06 -14.47 -23.84
CA SER A 165 -4.66 -14.82 -23.59
C SER A 165 -3.99 -13.68 -22.83
N GLU A 166 -3.25 -14.03 -21.78
CA GLU A 166 -2.46 -13.10 -20.99
C GLU A 166 -1.02 -13.60 -20.89
N TRP A 167 -0.09 -12.82 -21.40
CA TRP A 167 1.34 -13.10 -21.30
C TRP A 167 1.92 -12.53 -20.02
N ARG A 168 2.87 -13.25 -19.44
CA ARG A 168 3.66 -12.80 -18.30
C ARG A 168 5.10 -13.22 -18.47
N PHE A 169 6.00 -12.24 -18.44
CA PHE A 169 7.42 -12.48 -18.17
C PHE A 169 7.60 -12.89 -16.70
N THR A 170 8.05 -14.12 -16.44
CA THR A 170 8.24 -14.70 -15.09
C THR A 170 9.10 -15.97 -15.16
N ILE A 171 9.34 -16.64 -14.03
CA ILE A 171 10.06 -17.92 -13.95
C ILE A 171 9.26 -19.08 -14.56
N SER A 172 9.94 -20.15 -14.97
CA SER A 172 9.25 -21.29 -15.57
C SER A 172 8.28 -21.97 -14.59
N GLU A 173 7.27 -22.70 -15.12
CA GLU A 173 6.33 -23.43 -14.25
C GLU A 173 7.04 -24.49 -13.39
N ARG A 174 8.10 -25.10 -13.93
CA ARG A 174 8.97 -26.05 -13.20
C ARG A 174 9.65 -25.35 -12.02
N ALA A 175 10.32 -24.22 -12.27
CA ALA A 175 10.97 -23.44 -11.23
C ALA A 175 9.97 -22.94 -10.19
N ARG A 176 8.81 -22.43 -10.61
CA ARG A 176 7.75 -21.94 -9.71
C ARG A 176 7.27 -23.03 -8.75
N LYS A 177 7.02 -24.25 -9.24
CA LYS A 177 6.60 -25.38 -8.39
C LYS A 177 7.68 -25.74 -7.37
N GLU A 178 8.95 -25.74 -7.79
CA GLU A 178 10.07 -26.06 -6.89
C GLU A 178 10.30 -24.97 -5.84
N VAL A 179 10.23 -23.68 -6.22
CA VAL A 179 10.25 -22.54 -5.29
C VAL A 179 9.14 -22.70 -4.25
N LEU A 180 7.90 -22.94 -4.68
CA LEU A 180 6.77 -23.09 -3.77
C LEU A 180 6.93 -24.30 -2.83
N ARG A 181 7.48 -25.41 -3.33
CA ARG A 181 7.79 -26.60 -2.51
C ARG A 181 8.80 -26.24 -1.41
N ARG A 182 9.93 -25.60 -1.77
CA ARG A 182 10.97 -25.22 -0.81
C ARG A 182 10.48 -24.17 0.19
N LEU A 183 9.71 -23.17 -0.26
CA LEU A 183 9.09 -22.19 0.63
C LEU A 183 8.12 -22.87 1.61
N LEU A 184 7.27 -23.79 1.16
CA LEU A 184 6.35 -24.51 2.04
C LEU A 184 7.10 -25.35 3.09
N GLU A 185 8.17 -26.02 2.67
CA GLU A 185 9.06 -26.78 3.57
C GLU A 185 9.71 -25.88 4.63
N LEU A 186 10.24 -24.72 4.23
CA LEU A 186 10.79 -23.72 5.15
C LEU A 186 9.73 -23.18 6.11
N ASN A 187 8.53 -22.87 5.61
CA ASN A 187 7.44 -22.38 6.44
C ASN A 187 7.05 -23.38 7.53
N HIS A 188 6.93 -24.68 7.20
CA HIS A 188 6.65 -25.72 8.18
C HIS A 188 7.78 -25.87 9.21
N ARG A 189 9.05 -25.75 8.78
CA ARG A 189 10.20 -25.78 9.68
C ARG A 189 10.16 -24.61 10.67
N CYS A 190 9.99 -23.38 10.19
CA CYS A 190 9.87 -22.20 11.05
C CYS A 190 8.69 -22.32 12.02
N TYR A 191 7.55 -22.83 11.58
CA TYR A 191 6.40 -23.08 12.45
C TYR A 191 6.75 -24.08 13.58
N ALA A 192 7.42 -25.20 13.24
CA ALA A 192 7.82 -26.17 14.24
C ALA A 192 8.83 -25.59 15.25
N GLU A 193 9.77 -24.76 14.80
CA GLU A 193 10.71 -24.03 15.65
C GLU A 193 9.99 -23.05 16.58
N GLU A 194 9.01 -22.31 16.09
CA GLU A 194 8.18 -21.39 16.90
C GLU A 194 7.33 -22.12 17.94
N VAL A 195 6.75 -23.26 17.58
CA VAL A 195 6.02 -24.13 18.52
C VAL A 195 6.98 -24.65 19.60
N ALA A 196 8.16 -25.14 19.21
CA ALA A 196 9.18 -25.61 20.15
C ALA A 196 9.67 -24.49 21.09
N ALA A 197 9.73 -23.25 20.60
CA ALA A 197 10.06 -22.06 21.38
C ALA A 197 8.88 -21.53 22.24
N GLY A 198 7.70 -22.13 22.15
CA GLY A 198 6.50 -21.71 22.89
C GLY A 198 5.90 -20.39 22.41
N LEU A 199 6.28 -19.91 21.22
CA LEU A 199 5.79 -18.67 20.61
C LEU A 199 4.42 -18.84 19.95
N HIS A 200 3.99 -20.10 19.75
CA HIS A 200 2.80 -20.43 18.96
C HIS A 200 1.52 -20.64 19.80
N ASP A 201 1.63 -20.65 21.14
CA ASP A 201 0.49 -20.76 22.04
C ASP A 201 -0.04 -19.37 22.43
N GLY A 202 -1.03 -18.92 21.67
CA GLY A 202 -1.89 -17.81 22.07
C GLY A 202 -2.60 -18.17 23.37
N LYS A 203 -2.14 -17.59 24.48
CA LYS A 203 -2.76 -17.70 25.81
C LYS A 203 -4.22 -17.24 25.75
N LYS A 204 -5.14 -18.15 25.43
CA LYS A 204 -6.57 -18.01 25.74
C LYS A 204 -6.68 -18.14 27.25
N THR A 205 -6.70 -17.02 27.97
CA THR A 205 -7.29 -17.01 29.31
C THR A 205 -8.79 -17.23 29.16
N SER A 206 -9.21 -18.49 29.05
CA SER A 206 -10.58 -18.85 29.36
C SER A 206 -10.78 -18.64 30.86
N ARG A 207 -11.67 -17.71 31.22
CA ARG A 207 -12.29 -17.75 32.54
C ARG A 207 -13.05 -19.08 32.60
N LYS A 208 -12.61 -19.98 33.48
CA LYS A 208 -13.40 -21.15 33.89
C LYS A 208 -14.77 -20.66 34.36
N ALA A 209 -15.81 -21.01 33.63
CA ALA A 209 -17.11 -21.24 34.20
C ALA A 209 -17.27 -22.76 34.21
N ASP A 210 -17.43 -23.32 35.40
CA ASP A 210 -17.84 -24.70 35.61
C ASP A 210 -19.20 -24.92 34.94
N GLU A 211 -19.36 -26.03 34.22
CA GLU A 211 -20.54 -26.90 34.29
C GLU A 211 -20.30 -28.19 33.48
N ASP A 212 -20.66 -29.30 34.13
CA ASP A 212 -20.68 -30.66 33.61
C ASP A 212 -21.67 -30.84 32.44
N ASP A 213 -21.34 -31.68 31.45
CA ASP A 213 -22.10 -32.89 31.07
C ASP A 213 -21.58 -33.49 29.73
N ALA A 214 -21.79 -34.79 29.60
CA ALA A 214 -21.19 -35.76 28.69
C ALA A 214 -21.69 -35.72 27.23
N GLY A 215 -20.93 -36.37 26.33
CA GLY A 215 -21.51 -36.98 25.13
C GLY A 215 -20.67 -37.01 23.84
N ALA A 216 -19.93 -38.10 23.68
CA ALA A 216 -19.36 -38.76 22.48
C ALA A 216 -19.58 -38.22 21.04
N GLY A 217 -18.49 -38.29 20.26
CA GLY A 217 -18.47 -38.85 18.89
C GLY A 217 -18.23 -37.87 17.74
N GLY A 218 -17.10 -38.00 17.04
CA GLY A 218 -16.86 -37.30 15.77
C GLY A 218 -15.48 -37.51 15.16
N GLU A 219 -15.47 -38.28 14.07
CA GLU A 219 -14.48 -38.45 12.99
C GLU A 219 -13.41 -37.36 12.81
N THR A 220 -12.16 -37.80 12.59
CA THR A 220 -11.02 -36.95 12.19
C THR A 220 -11.10 -36.62 10.70
N ASP A 221 -11.46 -35.36 10.39
CA ASP A 221 -11.32 -34.76 9.06
C ASP A 221 -9.89 -34.19 8.92
N ASP A 222 -9.16 -34.67 7.92
CA ASP A 222 -7.77 -34.33 7.62
C ASP A 222 -7.70 -33.06 6.76
N THR A 223 -8.18 -31.95 7.32
CA THR A 223 -8.09 -30.62 6.71
C THR A 223 -7.06 -29.78 7.48
N PRO A 224 -5.99 -29.26 6.84
CA PRO A 224 -4.98 -28.47 7.54
C PRO A 224 -5.60 -27.18 8.09
N PRO A 225 -5.30 -26.80 9.35
CA PRO A 225 -5.98 -25.70 10.00
C PRO A 225 -5.62 -24.36 9.35
N LYS A 226 -6.64 -23.56 9.02
CA LYS A 226 -6.48 -22.15 8.73
C LYS A 226 -6.08 -21.43 10.01
N SER A 227 -4.80 -21.08 10.12
CA SER A 227 -4.29 -20.20 11.17
C SER A 227 -5.05 -18.87 11.13
N SER A 228 -5.94 -18.67 12.09
CA SER A 228 -6.68 -17.42 12.33
C SER A 228 -6.29 -16.78 13.68
N GLY A 229 -5.16 -17.21 14.26
CA GLY A 229 -4.57 -16.57 15.42
C GLY A 229 -3.73 -15.38 14.97
N GLY A 230 -4.01 -14.19 15.52
CA GLY A 230 -3.15 -13.02 15.33
C GLY A 230 -1.73 -13.36 15.78
N ARG A 231 -0.84 -13.51 14.80
CA ARG A 231 0.60 -13.73 14.98
C ARG A 231 1.21 -12.44 15.51
N GLN A 232 2.11 -12.52 16.48
CA GLN A 232 2.97 -11.38 16.79
C GLN A 232 3.88 -11.14 15.57
N PRO A 233 3.96 -9.92 15.02
CA PRO A 233 4.79 -9.67 13.83
C PRO A 233 6.25 -9.95 14.17
N PHE A 234 6.93 -10.66 13.26
CA PHE A 234 8.37 -10.85 13.32
C PHE A 234 9.05 -9.48 13.15
N ALA A 235 9.85 -9.08 14.14
CA ALA A 235 10.70 -7.93 14.05
C ALA A 235 12.00 -8.35 13.34
N LEU A 236 12.22 -7.83 12.13
CA LEU A 236 13.56 -7.77 11.54
C LEU A 236 14.41 -6.88 12.46
N THR A 237 15.26 -7.48 13.28
CA THR A 237 16.28 -6.72 14.02
C THR A 237 17.49 -6.55 13.11
N HIS A 238 17.85 -5.30 12.83
CA HIS A 238 19.14 -4.93 12.24
C HIS A 238 20.20 -5.07 13.34
N PRO A 239 21.41 -5.60 13.06
CA PRO A 239 22.40 -5.91 14.09
C PRO A 239 23.02 -4.70 14.83
N ASP A 240 22.49 -3.48 14.70
CA ASP A 240 23.08 -2.27 15.31
C ASP A 240 22.06 -1.25 15.87
N ASP A 241 20.80 -1.61 16.12
CA ASP A 241 19.86 -0.65 16.74
C ASP A 241 18.87 -1.35 17.70
N ASP A 242 19.09 -1.21 19.01
CA ASP A 242 18.26 -1.71 20.11
C ASP A 242 16.96 -0.88 20.29
N THR A 243 16.34 -0.44 19.20
CA THR A 243 15.05 0.26 19.24
C THR A 243 13.91 -0.58 18.66
N GLN A 244 13.20 -1.27 19.55
CA GLN A 244 11.96 -1.97 19.26
C GLN A 244 10.89 -0.94 18.82
N LEU A 245 10.59 -0.86 17.52
CA LEU A 245 9.46 -0.08 17.01
C LEU A 245 8.14 -0.78 17.34
N GLY A 246 7.66 -0.56 18.57
CA GLY A 246 6.39 -1.08 19.07
C GLY A 246 5.17 -0.42 18.43
N LEU A 247 4.19 -1.23 18.00
CA LEU A 247 2.81 -0.78 17.90
C LEU A 247 2.25 -0.55 19.32
N PHE A 248 1.63 0.62 19.49
CA PHE A 248 1.16 1.26 20.74
C PHE A 248 0.56 0.36 21.84
N GLY A 249 0.95 0.64 23.09
CA GLY A 249 0.24 0.21 24.30
C GLY A 249 0.85 0.68 25.64
N SER A 250 0.35 1.81 26.15
CA SER A 250 0.35 2.30 27.55
C SER A 250 1.66 2.67 28.27
N ALA A 251 1.67 3.91 28.77
CA ALA A 251 2.74 4.57 29.50
C ALA A 251 2.96 4.08 30.94
N ALA A 252 4.22 4.09 31.38
CA ALA A 252 4.65 4.43 32.74
C ALA A 252 6.09 4.96 32.72
N ALA A 253 6.36 6.02 33.48
CA ALA A 253 7.58 6.80 33.50
C ALA A 253 8.63 6.31 34.52
N ALA A 254 9.93 6.51 34.22
CA ALA A 254 11.06 6.85 35.13
C ALA A 254 12.38 6.79 34.33
N SER A 255 13.03 7.90 33.98
CA SER A 255 14.12 8.63 34.68
C SER A 255 15.49 7.92 34.72
N GLY A 256 16.50 8.52 34.08
CA GLY A 256 17.92 8.21 34.28
C GLY A 256 18.82 8.99 33.31
N ALA A 257 19.70 9.84 33.85
CA ALA A 257 20.51 10.83 33.14
C ALA A 257 21.98 10.40 32.95
N ALA A 258 22.73 11.26 32.21
CA ALA A 258 24.19 11.38 32.07
C ALA A 258 24.85 10.53 30.95
N THR A 259 25.80 10.99 30.12
CA THR A 259 26.62 12.22 30.04
C THR A 259 27.33 12.27 28.67
N ALA A 260 27.85 13.44 28.30
CA ALA A 260 28.28 13.84 26.95
C ALA A 260 29.78 13.67 26.59
N ALA A 261 30.03 13.61 25.27
CA ALA A 261 31.14 14.20 24.46
C ALA A 261 32.58 13.62 24.54
N PRO A 262 33.48 13.86 23.54
CA PRO A 262 33.40 14.82 22.43
C PRO A 262 33.78 14.31 21.01
N ALA A 263 33.64 15.25 20.06
CA ALA A 263 33.66 15.14 18.60
C ALA A 263 35.04 15.30 17.93
N SER A 264 35.13 14.93 16.63
CA SER A 264 36.09 15.50 15.68
C SER A 264 35.51 15.64 14.25
N LYS A 265 35.88 16.76 13.61
CA LYS A 265 35.43 17.39 12.36
C LYS A 265 35.78 16.68 11.04
N ALA A 266 34.91 16.84 10.04
CA ALA A 266 35.13 17.21 8.62
C ALA A 266 33.86 16.80 7.81
N ALA A 267 33.33 17.42 6.75
CA ALA A 267 33.50 18.68 6.04
C ALA A 267 32.17 18.96 5.29
N GLU A 268 31.86 20.22 5.01
CA GLU A 268 30.55 20.75 4.58
C GLU A 268 30.41 20.79 3.04
N PRO A 269 29.28 20.40 2.42
CA PRO A 269 28.99 20.69 1.00
C PRO A 269 28.21 22.01 0.83
N PRO A 270 28.36 22.72 -0.32
CA PRO A 270 27.96 24.11 -0.46
C PRO A 270 26.44 24.33 -0.68
N ALA A 271 25.99 25.51 -0.24
CA ALA A 271 24.62 26.03 -0.29
C ALA A 271 24.04 26.19 -1.72
N PRO A 272 22.71 26.06 -1.89
CA PRO A 272 22.06 26.37 -3.16
C PRO A 272 22.00 27.89 -3.41
N TYR A 273 22.41 28.26 -4.62
CA TYR A 273 22.50 29.64 -5.12
C TYR A 273 21.11 30.27 -5.36
N ALA A 274 21.10 31.59 -5.21
CA ALA A 274 19.97 32.49 -5.31
C ALA A 274 19.38 32.64 -6.73
N ALA A 275 18.17 33.21 -6.72
CA ALA A 275 17.34 33.60 -7.85
C ALA A 275 18.03 34.48 -8.91
N THR A 276 17.60 34.30 -10.17
CA THR A 276 17.63 35.34 -11.21
C THR A 276 16.28 35.42 -11.91
N ALA A 277 15.81 36.65 -12.10
CA ALA A 277 14.47 37.05 -12.50
C ALA A 277 14.22 37.04 -14.03
N SER A 278 12.97 36.70 -14.39
CA SER A 278 12.05 37.22 -15.43
C SER A 278 12.49 37.45 -16.91
N PRO A 279 11.54 37.40 -17.86
CA PRO A 279 10.68 38.57 -18.10
C PRO A 279 9.18 38.29 -18.00
N ALA A 280 8.48 39.31 -17.54
CA ALA A 280 7.04 39.40 -17.38
C ALA A 280 6.32 39.52 -18.73
N ILE A 281 5.19 38.82 -18.88
CA ILE A 281 4.10 39.22 -19.77
C ILE A 281 2.78 39.03 -19.01
N GLY A 282 2.10 40.16 -18.73
CA GLY A 282 0.65 40.24 -18.60
C GLY A 282 0.01 39.76 -17.31
N SER A 283 0.01 40.62 -16.29
CA SER A 283 -1.03 40.61 -15.26
C SER A 283 -2.37 41.06 -15.87
N THR A 284 -3.41 40.25 -15.72
CA THR A 284 -4.82 40.68 -15.69
C THR A 284 -5.38 40.36 -14.30
N PRO A 285 -6.25 41.22 -13.72
CA PRO A 285 -6.76 41.02 -12.38
C PRO A 285 -7.73 39.83 -12.34
N ALA A 286 -7.65 39.04 -11.27
CA ALA A 286 -8.56 37.95 -10.99
C ALA A 286 -10.01 38.47 -10.90
N THR A 287 -10.82 38.13 -11.90
CA THR A 287 -12.26 38.07 -11.72
C THR A 287 -12.53 37.06 -10.61
N ALA A 288 -13.04 37.49 -9.45
CA ALA A 288 -13.56 36.58 -8.44
C ALA A 288 -14.57 35.65 -9.13
N ALA A 289 -14.21 34.37 -9.27
CA ALA A 289 -15.04 33.40 -9.95
C ALA A 289 -16.41 33.39 -9.26
N ARG A 290 -17.46 33.73 -10.01
CA ARG A 290 -18.83 33.65 -9.51
C ARG A 290 -19.16 32.18 -9.25
N LEU A 291 -19.55 31.87 -8.02
CA LEU A 291 -20.03 30.55 -7.66
C LEU A 291 -21.25 30.18 -8.51
N SER A 292 -21.44 28.88 -8.77
CA SER A 292 -22.68 28.38 -9.37
C SER A 292 -23.89 28.74 -8.49
N PRO A 293 -25.12 28.84 -9.08
CA PRO A 293 -26.33 29.11 -8.30
C PRO A 293 -26.56 28.09 -7.18
N ALA A 294 -26.24 26.81 -7.43
CA ALA A 294 -26.36 25.75 -6.43
C ALA A 294 -25.33 25.89 -5.30
N ALA A 295 -24.07 26.18 -5.61
CA ALA A 295 -23.04 26.46 -4.60
C ALA A 295 -23.37 27.71 -3.77
N SER A 296 -23.89 28.77 -4.42
CA SER A 296 -24.31 29.99 -3.73
C SER A 296 -25.47 29.73 -2.76
N ALA A 297 -26.45 28.93 -3.13
CA ALA A 297 -27.58 28.58 -2.27
C ALA A 297 -27.17 27.73 -1.06
N VAL A 298 -26.24 26.77 -1.26
CA VAL A 298 -25.69 25.96 -0.15
C VAL A 298 -24.87 26.83 0.81
N LEU A 299 -24.05 27.73 0.30
CA LEU A 299 -23.26 28.64 1.13
C LEU A 299 -24.16 29.58 1.95
N ALA A 300 -25.19 30.15 1.33
CA ALA A 300 -26.15 31.02 2.04
C ALA A 300 -26.90 30.28 3.16
N ALA A 301 -27.21 28.98 2.98
CA ALA A 301 -27.82 28.16 4.02
C ALA A 301 -26.85 27.89 5.20
N LEU A 302 -25.55 27.72 4.91
CA LEU A 302 -24.51 27.52 5.91
C LEU A 302 -24.20 28.80 6.71
N GLU A 303 -24.20 29.96 6.04
CA GLU A 303 -23.91 31.26 6.66
C GLU A 303 -25.03 31.74 7.58
N GLN A 304 -26.28 31.33 7.35
CA GLN A 304 -27.44 31.76 8.16
C GLN A 304 -27.44 31.23 9.60
N SER A 305 -26.82 30.07 9.87
CA SER A 305 -26.77 29.52 11.23
C SER A 305 -25.35 29.46 11.82
N GLY A 306 -24.31 29.39 10.99
CA GLY A 306 -22.93 29.20 11.46
C GLY A 306 -22.65 27.84 12.11
N ASP A 307 -23.58 26.88 12.00
CA ASP A 307 -23.52 25.55 12.63
C ASP A 307 -23.15 24.43 11.65
N TRP A 308 -22.89 23.23 12.19
CA TRP A 308 -22.56 22.02 11.42
C TRP A 308 -23.79 21.27 10.93
N PHE A 309 -23.95 21.17 9.61
CA PHE A 309 -25.09 20.48 8.98
C PHE A 309 -24.70 19.22 8.23
N SER A 310 -25.60 18.23 8.22
CA SER A 310 -25.53 17.07 7.35
C SER A 310 -25.92 17.42 5.90
N LYS A 311 -25.57 16.53 4.97
CA LYS A 311 -26.00 16.62 3.56
C LYS A 311 -27.52 16.77 3.42
N ALA A 312 -28.29 15.98 4.18
CA ALA A 312 -29.75 15.98 4.07
C ALA A 312 -30.34 17.33 4.49
N GLU A 313 -29.87 17.87 5.61
CA GLU A 313 -30.29 19.19 6.10
C GLU A 313 -29.92 20.30 5.11
N LEU A 314 -28.75 20.25 4.49
CA LEU A 314 -28.34 21.27 3.52
C LEU A 314 -29.10 21.21 2.22
N ILE A 315 -29.42 20.03 1.70
CA ILE A 315 -30.26 19.91 0.50
C ILE A 315 -31.65 20.48 0.79
N THR A 316 -32.21 20.18 1.96
CA THR A 316 -33.50 20.74 2.38
C THR A 316 -33.45 22.26 2.59
N ALA A 317 -32.42 22.77 3.26
CA ALA A 317 -32.31 24.20 3.59
C ALA A 317 -31.93 25.08 2.39
N SER A 318 -31.11 24.57 1.46
CA SER A 318 -30.71 25.30 0.26
C SER A 318 -31.70 25.16 -0.91
N GLY A 319 -32.61 24.18 -0.84
CA GLY A 319 -33.62 23.94 -1.88
C GLY A 319 -33.04 23.47 -3.22
N ILE A 320 -31.78 23.03 -3.25
CA ILE A 320 -31.13 22.56 -4.48
C ILE A 320 -31.64 21.17 -4.88
N ASP A 321 -31.55 20.87 -6.18
CA ASP A 321 -31.76 19.51 -6.66
C ASP A 321 -30.69 18.55 -6.04
N PRO A 322 -31.08 17.39 -5.50
CA PRO A 322 -30.13 16.43 -4.91
C PRO A 322 -29.02 15.97 -5.86
N THR A 323 -29.24 16.01 -7.17
CA THR A 323 -28.25 15.67 -8.21
C THR A 323 -27.14 16.72 -8.31
N ALA A 324 -27.45 18.00 -8.05
CA ALA A 324 -26.50 19.11 -8.08
C ALA A 324 -25.61 19.20 -6.83
N TRP A 325 -25.94 18.47 -5.76
CA TRP A 325 -25.20 18.49 -4.49
C TRP A 325 -23.71 18.21 -4.65
N LYS A 326 -23.34 17.19 -5.44
CA LYS A 326 -21.95 16.72 -5.54
C LYS A 326 -21.03 17.81 -6.11
N ASP A 327 -21.51 18.50 -7.13
CA ASP A 327 -20.73 19.52 -7.82
C ASP A 327 -20.71 20.82 -7.00
N ALA A 328 -21.84 21.19 -6.40
CA ALA A 328 -21.95 22.37 -5.54
C ALA A 328 -21.04 22.30 -4.30
N ILE A 329 -20.98 21.14 -3.62
CA ILE A 329 -20.12 21.01 -2.42
C ILE A 329 -18.64 20.90 -2.78
N ALA A 330 -18.30 20.30 -3.93
CA ALA A 330 -16.92 20.25 -4.42
C ALA A 330 -16.42 21.65 -4.75
N GLU A 331 -17.24 22.45 -5.44
CA GLU A 331 -16.93 23.85 -5.78
C GLU A 331 -16.70 24.70 -4.52
N LEU A 332 -17.50 24.53 -3.46
CA LEU A 332 -17.34 25.27 -2.21
C LEU A 332 -16.12 24.84 -1.40
N LEU A 333 -15.75 23.56 -1.44
CA LEU A 333 -14.52 23.04 -0.82
C LEU A 333 -13.27 23.54 -1.56
N ASP A 334 -13.28 23.51 -2.90
CA ASP A 334 -12.19 24.02 -3.73
C ASP A 334 -12.03 25.54 -3.58
N ALA A 335 -13.14 26.26 -3.43
CA ALA A 335 -13.13 27.69 -3.14
C ALA A 335 -12.77 28.04 -1.68
N GLY A 336 -12.55 27.05 -0.82
CA GLY A 336 -12.18 27.24 0.59
C GLY A 336 -13.26 27.92 1.45
N LYS A 337 -14.53 27.88 1.02
CA LYS A 337 -15.64 28.57 1.71
C LYS A 337 -16.37 27.69 2.72
N VAL A 338 -16.14 26.37 2.68
CA VAL A 338 -16.81 25.39 3.54
C VAL A 338 -15.80 24.40 4.10
N GLU A 339 -15.96 24.04 5.37
CA GLU A 339 -15.22 22.97 6.05
C GLU A 339 -16.08 21.71 6.17
N ARG A 340 -15.43 20.54 6.17
CA ARG A 340 -16.08 19.23 6.27
C ARG A 340 -15.51 18.41 7.42
N ARG A 341 -16.38 17.78 8.21
CA ARG A 341 -16.02 16.92 9.35
C ARG A 341 -16.81 15.61 9.34
N GLY A 342 -16.14 14.49 9.65
CA GLY A 342 -16.76 13.16 9.78
C GLY A 342 -16.66 12.28 8.53
N GLU A 343 -17.00 10.99 8.68
CA GLU A 343 -16.87 9.97 7.63
C GLU A 343 -18.23 9.36 7.22
N LYS A 344 -18.32 8.93 5.95
CA LYS A 344 -19.48 8.24 5.35
C LYS A 344 -20.81 8.98 5.62
N ARG A 345 -21.77 8.34 6.29
CA ARG A 345 -23.12 8.88 6.56
C ARG A 345 -23.15 9.96 7.65
N GLY A 346 -22.03 10.15 8.38
CA GLY A 346 -21.92 11.14 9.46
C GLY A 346 -21.25 12.45 9.03
N THR A 347 -21.02 12.67 7.74
CA THR A 347 -20.34 13.86 7.22
C THR A 347 -21.17 15.12 7.45
N ARG A 348 -20.56 16.13 8.08
CA ARG A 348 -21.13 17.46 8.32
C ARG A 348 -20.31 18.56 7.67
N TYR A 349 -20.95 19.69 7.39
CA TYR A 349 -20.36 20.85 6.72
C TYR A 349 -20.69 22.14 7.48
N ARG A 350 -19.77 23.11 7.45
CA ARG A 350 -19.93 24.45 8.04
C ARG A 350 -19.28 25.51 7.14
N ALA A 351 -19.83 26.72 7.08
CA ALA A 351 -19.15 27.83 6.41
C ALA A 351 -17.86 28.24 7.16
N VAL A 352 -16.84 28.64 6.40
CA VAL A 352 -15.61 29.23 6.93
C VAL A 352 -15.87 30.71 7.17
N VAL A 353 -15.95 31.12 8.43
CA VAL A 353 -16.10 32.53 8.80
C VAL A 353 -14.77 33.23 8.50
N SER A 354 -14.74 34.03 7.44
CA SER A 354 -13.62 34.93 7.19
C SER A 354 -13.65 36.02 8.24
N THR A 355 -12.82 35.92 9.28
CA THR A 355 -12.62 37.01 10.24
C THR A 355 -11.89 38.14 9.51
N SER A 356 -12.64 39.10 8.95
CA SER A 356 -12.10 40.38 8.54
C SER A 356 -11.60 41.13 9.78
N GLY A 357 -10.39 41.67 9.69
CA GLY A 357 -9.59 42.15 10.82
C GLY A 357 -10.29 43.14 11.73
N GLY A 358 -10.24 42.84 13.03
CA GLY A 358 -10.48 43.81 14.10
C GLY A 358 -9.29 44.76 14.23
N SER A 359 -9.55 46.03 13.92
CA SER A 359 -8.70 47.18 14.19
C SER A 359 -8.19 47.18 15.64
N THR A 360 -6.88 47.29 15.81
CA THR A 360 -6.26 47.65 17.10
C THR A 360 -6.63 49.11 17.41
N PRO A 361 -7.16 49.46 18.59
CA PRO A 361 -7.18 50.85 19.04
C PRO A 361 -5.78 51.18 19.55
N GLN A 362 -5.20 52.21 18.94
CA GLN A 362 -4.08 52.96 19.47
C GLN A 362 -4.66 53.92 20.51
N ASP A 363 -4.31 53.74 21.78
CA ASP A 363 -4.54 54.75 22.82
C ASP A 363 -3.18 55.33 23.22
N ASP A 364 -3.12 56.66 23.10
CA ASP A 364 -2.09 57.59 23.57
C ASP A 364 -2.05 57.71 25.10
#